data_AF-A0A0D7CKW1-F1
#
_entry.id   AF-A0A0D7CKW1-F1
#
_cell.length_a   1.000
_cell.length_b   1.000
_cell.length_c   1.000
_cell.angle_alpha   90.00
_cell.angle_beta   90.00
_cell.angle_gamma   90.00
#
_symmetry.space_group_name_H-M   'P 1'
#
loop_
_entity.id
_entity.type
_entity.pdbx_description
1 polymer ?
#
loop_
_entity_poly.entity_id
_entity_poly.type
_entity_poly.pdbx_seq_one_letter_code
_entity_poly.pdbx_strand_id
1 'polypeptide(L)' 'MSRYSRARLNQEADRFEAEAKRYDEAARDGEQAAKNPQLGDAERQVASRAVPLHRRNARDFRVIAAALHAGEIPDGVQLD' A
#
# COMPACT_ATOMS: atom_id res chain seq x y z
N MET A 1 1.95 -10.65 24.56
CA MET A 1 1.25 -9.34 24.48
C MET A 1 2.16 -8.36 23.76
N SER A 2 1.62 -7.54 22.85
CA SER A 2 2.38 -6.49 22.18
C SER A 2 2.98 -5.49 23.19
N ARG A 3 4.23 -5.07 23.00
CA ARG A 3 4.89 -4.04 23.85
C ARG A 3 4.28 -2.64 23.67
N TYR A 4 3.45 -2.46 22.65
CA TYR A 4 2.85 -1.17 22.29
C TYR A 4 1.45 -1.04 22.87
N SER A 5 1.07 0.19 23.20
CA SER A 5 -0.30 0.49 23.59
C SER A 5 -1.26 0.29 22.42
N ARG A 6 -2.53 -0.01 22.73
CA ARG A 6 -3.60 -0.10 21.73
C ARG A 6 -3.73 1.19 20.91
N ALA A 7 -3.54 2.35 21.54
CA ALA A 7 -3.55 3.65 20.87
C ALA A 7 -2.41 3.77 19.84
N ARG A 8 -1.19 3.34 20.18
CA ARG A 8 -0.05 3.34 19.24
C ARG A 8 -0.29 2.40 18.06
N LEU A 9 -0.85 1.21 18.31
CA LEU A 9 -1.17 0.25 17.24
C LEU A 9 -2.22 0.81 16.28
N ASN A 10 -3.26 1.47 16.79
CA ASN A 10 -4.25 2.14 15.95
C ASN A 10 -3.64 3.28 15.13
N GLN A 11 -2.78 4.10 15.74
CA GLN A 11 -2.09 5.18 15.02
C GLN A 11 -1.26 4.64 13.85
N GLU A 12 -0.54 3.53 14.06
CA GLU A 12 0.23 2.94 12.96
C GLU A 12 -0.67 2.25 11.93
N ALA A 13 -1.76 1.62 12.37
CA ALA A 13 -2.77 1.08 11.45
C ALA A 13 -3.29 2.16 10.50
N ASP A 14 -3.67 3.33 11.04
CA ASP A 14 -4.14 4.47 10.25
C ASP A 14 -3.09 4.94 9.23
N ARG A 15 -1.80 4.91 9.61
CA ARG A 15 -0.69 5.22 8.69
C ARG A 15 -0.61 4.19 7.55
N PHE A 16 -0.66 2.90 7.86
CA PHE A 16 -0.65 1.86 6.84
C PHE A 16 -1.89 1.93 5.93
N GLU A 17 -3.06 2.29 6.46
CA GLU A 17 -4.23 2.56 5.63
C GLU A 17 -4.02 3.76 4.69
N ALA A 18 -3.37 4.82 5.16
CA ALA A 18 -3.02 5.97 4.33
C ALA A 18 -2.03 5.58 3.23
N GLU A 19 -1.03 4.75 3.53
CA GLU A 19 -0.11 4.21 2.54
C GLU A 19 -0.84 3.31 1.52
N ALA A 20 -1.75 2.45 1.97
CA ALA A 20 -2.56 1.63 1.09
C ALA A 20 -3.36 2.47 0.07
N LYS A 21 -3.99 3.56 0.54
CA LYS A 21 -4.74 4.50 -0.32
C LYS A 21 -3.83 5.13 -1.39
N ARG A 22 -2.64 5.59 -1.00
CA ARG A 22 -1.65 6.16 -1.95
C ARG A 22 -1.23 5.14 -3.01
N TYR A 23 -1.05 3.88 -2.63
CA TYR A 23 -0.72 2.82 -3.59
C TYR A 23 -1.89 2.47 -4.53
N ASP A 24 -3.14 2.52 -4.06
CA ASP A 24 -4.27 2.37 -4.97
C ASP A 24 -4.37 3.53 -5.97
N GLU A 25 -4.12 4.77 -5.51
CA GLU A 25 -4.06 5.94 -6.37
C GLU A 25 -2.96 5.79 -7.42
N ALA A 26 -1.75 5.42 -7.00
CA ALA A 26 -0.63 5.15 -7.92
C ALA A 26 -0.96 4.03 -8.91
N ALA A 27 -1.71 2.99 -8.50
CA ALA A 27 -2.16 1.96 -9.41
C ALA A 27 -3.14 2.52 -10.46
N ARG A 28 -4.08 3.37 -10.07
CA ARG A 28 -5.02 4.03 -10.98
C ARG A 28 -4.29 4.96 -11.96
N ASP A 29 -3.35 5.75 -11.47
CA ASP A 29 -2.54 6.64 -12.30
C ASP A 29 -1.68 5.83 -13.28
N GLY A 30 -1.09 4.72 -12.83
CA GLY A 30 -0.37 3.78 -13.68
C GLY A 30 -1.25 3.15 -14.76
N GLU A 31 -2.50 2.82 -14.45
CA GLU A 31 -3.48 2.32 -15.44
C GLU A 31 -3.86 3.37 -16.47
N GLN A 32 -3.98 4.64 -16.05
CA GLN A 32 -4.24 5.75 -16.97
C GLN A 32 -3.03 6.01 -17.87
N ALA A 33 -1.82 6.05 -17.29
CA ALA A 33 -0.57 6.21 -18.04
C ALA A 33 -0.36 5.08 -19.04
N ALA A 34 -0.61 3.83 -18.68
CA ALA A 34 -0.52 2.68 -19.58
C ALA A 34 -1.42 2.79 -20.81
N LYS A 35 -2.52 3.55 -20.72
CA LYS A 35 -3.48 3.80 -21.81
C LYS A 35 -3.28 5.15 -22.49
N ASN A 36 -2.34 5.98 -22.03
CA ASN A 36 -2.17 7.32 -22.55
C ASN A 36 -1.47 7.29 -23.93
N PRO A 37 -2.15 7.69 -25.02
CA PRO A 37 -1.56 7.68 -26.36
C PRO A 37 -0.42 8.69 -26.51
N GLN A 38 -0.33 9.69 -25.63
CA GLN A 38 0.72 10.72 -25.65
C GLN A 38 2.06 10.24 -25.08
N LEU A 39 2.08 9.13 -24.35
CA LEU A 39 3.30 8.52 -23.83
C LEU A 39 3.92 7.56 -24.85
N GLY A 40 5.24 7.39 -24.79
CA GLY A 40 5.96 6.42 -25.60
C GLY A 40 5.64 4.97 -25.19
N ASP A 41 5.89 4.02 -26.10
CA ASP A 41 5.61 2.59 -25.85
C ASP A 41 6.34 2.05 -24.61
N ALA A 42 7.60 2.47 -24.40
CA ALA A 42 8.38 2.07 -23.24
C ALA A 42 7.75 2.58 -21.93
N GLU A 43 7.29 3.83 -21.89
CA GLU A 43 6.67 4.44 -20.71
C GLU A 43 5.35 3.77 -20.38
N ARG A 44 4.51 3.52 -21.39
CA ARG A 44 3.25 2.77 -21.23
C ARG A 44 3.48 1.36 -20.68
N GLN A 45 4.51 0.66 -21.17
CA GLN A 45 4.86 -0.67 -20.69
C GLN A 45 5.37 -0.65 -19.24
N VAL A 46 6.21 0.32 -18.87
CA VAL A 46 6.68 0.48 -17.48
C VAL A 46 5.50 0.76 -16.56
N ALA A 47 4.61 1.69 -16.93
CA ALA A 47 3.40 1.99 -16.18
C ALA A 47 2.53 0.74 -16.00
N SER A 48 2.28 -0.02 -17.07
CA SER A 48 1.49 -1.25 -17.01
C SER A 48 2.11 -2.32 -16.09
N ARG A 49 3.44 -2.41 -16.01
CA ARG A 49 4.14 -3.36 -15.14
C ARG A 49 4.14 -2.92 -13.67
N ALA A 50 4.06 -1.62 -13.40
CA ALA A 50 4.00 -1.07 -12.04
C ALA A 50 2.63 -1.25 -11.37
N VAL A 51 1.53 -1.22 -12.13
CA VAL A 51 0.15 -1.41 -11.62
C VAL A 51 -0.02 -2.63 -10.69
N PRO A 52 0.36 -3.86 -11.08
CA PRO A 52 0.18 -5.02 -10.20
C PRO A 52 1.02 -4.94 -8.92
N LEU A 53 2.21 -4.30 -8.97
CA LEU A 53 3.03 -4.07 -7.77
C LEU A 53 2.34 -3.12 -6.81
N HIS A 54 1.79 -2.01 -7.31
CA HIS A 54 1.07 -1.05 -6.48
C HIS A 54 -0.19 -1.65 -5.85
N ARG A 55 -0.97 -2.42 -6.62
CA ARG A 55 -2.15 -3.14 -6.10
C ARG A 55 -1.77 -4.16 -5.01
N ARG A 56 -0.66 -4.88 -5.20
CA ARG A 56 -0.14 -5.80 -4.19
C ARG A 56 0.24 -5.06 -2.92
N ASN A 57 1.03 -3.99 -3.03
CA ASN A 57 1.45 -3.20 -1.88
C ASN A 57 0.24 -2.62 -1.12
N ALA A 58 -0.76 -2.08 -1.84
CA ALA A 58 -1.98 -1.59 -1.22
C ALA A 58 -2.75 -2.68 -0.45
N ARG A 59 -2.75 -3.92 -0.96
CA ARG A 59 -3.33 -5.07 -0.24
C ARG A 59 -2.51 -5.41 1.00
N ASP A 60 -1.20 -5.50 0.88
CA ASP A 60 -0.30 -5.89 1.98
C ASP A 60 -0.41 -4.87 3.14
N PHE A 61 -0.44 -3.57 2.84
CA PHE A 61 -0.65 -2.53 3.86
C PHE A 61 -2.02 -2.60 4.54
N ARG A 62 -3.10 -2.92 3.83
CA ARG A 62 -4.41 -3.15 4.45
C ARG A 62 -4.40 -4.34 5.39
N VAL A 63 -3.71 -5.41 5.04
CA VAL A 63 -3.56 -6.60 5.90
C VAL A 63 -2.80 -6.22 7.17
N ILE A 64 -1.72 -5.45 7.05
CA ILE A 64 -0.96 -4.94 8.21
C ILE A 64 -1.84 -4.05 9.09
N ALA A 65 -2.55 -3.07 8.51
CA ALA A 65 -3.45 -2.19 9.25
C ALA A 65 -4.53 -2.97 10.00
N ALA A 66 -5.16 -3.95 9.35
CA ALA A 66 -6.18 -4.79 9.98
C ALA A 66 -5.61 -5.59 11.17
N ALA A 67 -4.41 -6.16 11.04
CA ALA A 67 -3.75 -6.87 12.13
C ALA A 67 -3.43 -5.94 13.31
N LEU A 68 -2.92 -4.74 13.03
CA LEU A 68 -2.63 -3.73 14.05
C LEU A 68 -3.91 -3.28 14.78
N HIS A 69 -5.01 -3.07 14.07
CA HIS A 69 -6.32 -2.83 14.66
C HIS A 69 -6.85 -4.04 15.46
N ALA A 70 -6.48 -5.27 15.10
CA ALA A 70 -6.78 -6.45 15.93
C ALA A 70 -5.90 -6.50 17.18
N GLY A 71 -4.77 -5.78 17.20
CA GLY A 71 -3.81 -5.74 18.31
C GLY A 71 -2.60 -6.65 18.11
N GLU A 72 -2.48 -7.19 16.90
CA GLU A 72 -1.43 -8.10 16.46
C GLU A 72 -0.40 -7.32 15.65
N ILE A 73 0.87 -7.71 15.77
CA ILE A 73 1.95 -7.18 14.94
C ILE A 73 2.37 -8.31 14.00
N PRO A 74 2.11 -8.18 12.69
CA PRO A 74 2.52 -9.19 11.73
C PRO A 74 4.04 -9.39 11.73
N ASP A 75 4.49 -10.62 11.46
CA ASP A 75 5.90 -10.94 11.35
C ASP A 75 6.59 -10.07 10.29
N GLY A 76 7.72 -9.47 10.67
CA GLY A 76 8.49 -8.58 9.79
C GLY A 76 8.05 -7.11 9.80
N VAL A 77 6.97 -6.76 10.50
CA VAL A 77 6.56 -5.35 10.70
C VAL A 77 7.34 -4.76 11.87
N GLN A 78 8.21 -3.79 11.57
CA GLN A 78 8.88 -2.99 12.59
C GLN A 78 8.06 -1.74 12.88
N LEU A 79 7.81 -1.51 14.18
CA LEU A 79 7.08 -0.36 14.70
C LEU A 79 8.07 0.50 15.50
N ASP A 80 8.90 1.26 14.82
CA ASP A 80 9.85 2.18 15.43
C ASP A 80 9.17 3.36 16.14
#